data_AF-A0A8C5YSR7-F1
#
_entry.id   AF-A0A8C5YSR7-F1
#
_cell.length_a   1.000
_cell.length_b   1.000
_cell.length_c   1.000
_cell.angle_alpha   90.00
_cell.angle_beta   90.00
_cell.angle_gamma   90.00
#
_symmetry.space_group_name_H-M   'P 1'
#
loop_
_entity.id
_entity.type
_entity.pdbx_description
1 polymer ?
#
loop_
_entity_poly.entity_id
_entity_poly.type
_entity_poly.pdbx_seq_one_letter_code
_entity_poly.pdbx_strand_id
1 'polypeptide(L)'
;MSSSDDPPDYPVNSDLVRRLKAALDANDEGSLRELIGREVEPVDAVIELANDDWMKDPSAQLPSGVLLGLWTLEYKRELTTPLTVQTLLNHGSPTVWPDAFPKVLRTCAPAPGVIEVLFNSYAQLHVSESWKEMIPEEVYQMHEPFYQSFFALAHTPRCLQHLCRCAIRRWSGKNCFHLIPLLPLPKSLQDYLLLEPEGVLH
;
A
#
# COMPACT_ATOMS: atom_id res chain seq x y z
N MET A 1 -6.09 -7.45 -27.16
CA MET A 1 -4.74 -6.90 -27.43
C MET A 1 -4.87 -5.39 -27.35
N SER A 2 -4.54 -4.81 -26.20
CA SER A 2 -4.32 -3.37 -26.01
C SER A 2 -3.08 -3.29 -25.13
N SER A 3 -2.06 -2.60 -25.62
CA SER A 3 -0.69 -2.56 -25.11
C SER A 3 -0.60 -1.99 -23.69
N SER A 4 0.27 -2.59 -22.88
CA SER A 4 0.68 -2.15 -21.53
C SER A 4 1.70 -1.00 -21.57
N ASP A 5 1.63 -0.12 -22.57
CA ASP A 5 2.69 0.86 -22.87
C ASP A 5 2.14 2.28 -23.11
N ASP A 6 1.06 2.68 -22.43
CA ASP A 6 0.67 4.09 -22.46
C ASP A 6 1.64 4.86 -21.54
N PRO A 7 2.42 5.83 -22.06
CA PRO A 7 3.34 6.62 -21.26
C PRO A 7 2.55 7.46 -20.24
N PRO A 8 3.13 7.76 -19.06
CA PRO A 8 2.48 8.63 -18.08
C PRO A 8 2.17 9.99 -18.70
N ASP A 9 1.01 10.57 -18.36
CA ASP A 9 0.59 11.90 -18.84
C ASP A 9 1.66 12.97 -18.53
N TYR A 10 2.33 12.82 -17.39
CA TYR A 10 3.42 13.68 -16.96
C TYR A 10 4.62 12.82 -16.54
N PRO A 11 5.59 12.58 -17.44
CA PRO A 11 6.76 11.77 -17.15
C PRO A 11 7.70 12.47 -16.17
N VAL A 12 8.57 11.69 -15.53
CA VAL A 12 9.47 12.13 -14.44
C VAL A 12 10.36 13.33 -14.79
N ASN A 13 10.71 13.44 -16.06
CA ASN A 13 11.58 14.50 -16.57
C ASN A 13 10.83 15.78 -16.98
N SER A 14 9.50 15.82 -16.83
CA SER A 14 8.68 16.97 -17.20
C SER A 14 8.91 18.16 -16.26
N ASP A 15 8.79 19.37 -16.82
CA ASP A 15 8.95 20.61 -16.06
C ASP A 15 7.90 20.77 -14.96
N LEU A 16 6.70 20.21 -15.16
CA LEU A 16 5.66 20.16 -14.13
C LEU A 16 6.12 19.29 -12.96
N VAL A 17 6.58 18.07 -13.21
CA VAL A 17 7.07 17.14 -12.19
C VAL A 17 8.21 17.73 -11.38
N ARG A 18 9.18 18.40 -12.02
CA ARG A 18 10.29 19.05 -11.30
C ARG A 18 9.82 20.17 -10.36
N ARG A 19 8.83 20.96 -10.79
CA ARG A 19 8.26 22.04 -9.96
C ARG A 19 7.40 21.50 -8.82
N LEU A 20 6.63 20.45 -9.08
CA LEU A 20 5.89 19.73 -8.03
C LEU A 20 6.83 19.14 -6.99
N LYS A 21 7.92 18.50 -7.42
CA LYS A 21 8.97 17.97 -6.54
C LYS A 21 9.58 19.07 -5.67
N ALA A 22 9.99 20.19 -6.26
CA ALA A 22 10.54 21.31 -5.50
C ALA A 22 9.56 21.89 -4.46
N ALA A 23 8.26 21.97 -4.79
CA ALA A 23 7.23 22.43 -3.86
C ALA A 23 6.97 21.42 -2.72
N LEU A 24 7.02 20.11 -3.01
CA LEU A 24 6.98 19.05 -2.01
C LEU A 24 8.19 19.13 -1.06
N ASP A 25 9.41 19.29 -1.58
CA ASP A 25 10.64 19.40 -0.80
C ASP A 25 10.62 20.62 0.13
N ALA A 26 10.00 21.71 -0.33
CA ALA A 26 9.81 22.93 0.45
C ALA A 26 8.61 22.87 1.41
N ASN A 27 7.82 21.79 1.38
CA ASN A 27 6.56 21.63 2.10
C ASN A 27 5.58 22.79 1.87
N ASP A 28 5.54 23.32 0.65
CA ASP A 28 4.70 24.45 0.23
C ASP A 28 3.39 23.96 -0.40
N GLU A 29 2.39 23.74 0.46
CA GLU A 29 1.05 23.28 0.06
C GLU A 29 0.33 24.26 -0.87
N GLY A 30 0.61 25.56 -0.78
CA GLY A 30 -0.03 26.58 -1.60
C GLY A 30 0.40 26.44 -3.06
N SER A 31 1.71 26.36 -3.28
CA SER A 31 2.31 26.14 -4.60
C SER A 31 1.89 24.80 -5.19
N LEU A 32 1.76 23.73 -4.39
CA LEU A 32 1.28 22.43 -4.87
C LEU A 32 -0.15 22.49 -5.42
N ARG A 33 -1.06 23.14 -4.69
CA ARG A 33 -2.46 23.29 -5.12
C ARG A 33 -2.58 24.12 -6.39
N GLU A 34 -1.78 25.18 -6.52
CA GLU A 34 -1.77 26.02 -7.72
C GLU A 34 -1.26 25.25 -8.94
N LEU A 35 -0.14 24.53 -8.79
CA LEU A 35 0.47 23.74 -9.88
C LEU A 35 -0.48 22.63 -10.37
N ILE A 36 -1.08 21.87 -9.44
CA ILE A 36 -2.02 20.81 -9.80
C ILE A 36 -3.28 21.41 -10.45
N GLY A 37 -3.89 22.42 -9.82
CA GLY A 37 -5.15 22.99 -10.30
C GLY A 37 -5.04 23.76 -11.63
N ARG A 38 -3.84 24.20 -12.01
CA ARG A 38 -3.61 24.95 -13.24
C ARG A 38 -3.10 24.10 -14.39
N GLU A 39 -2.28 23.09 -14.12
CA GLU A 39 -1.48 22.42 -15.15
C GLU A 39 -1.76 20.91 -15.28
N VAL A 40 -2.51 20.31 -14.36
CA VAL A 40 -2.97 18.92 -14.46
C VAL A 40 -4.40 18.92 -15.01
N GLU A 41 -4.56 18.61 -16.30
CA GLU A 41 -5.85 18.68 -16.99
C GLU A 41 -6.75 17.45 -16.70
N PRO A 42 -6.28 16.19 -16.87
CA PRO A 42 -7.08 15.03 -16.51
C PRO A 42 -7.14 14.84 -14.99
N VAL A 43 -8.34 14.60 -14.46
CA VAL A 43 -8.52 14.23 -13.03
C VAL A 43 -7.91 12.88 -12.69
N ASP A 44 -7.67 12.04 -13.70
CA ASP A 44 -7.09 10.72 -13.66
C ASP A 44 -5.65 10.67 -14.18
N ALA A 45 -5.01 11.84 -14.35
CA ALA A 45 -3.65 11.92 -14.89
C ALA A 45 -2.63 11.15 -14.04
N VAL A 46 -1.78 10.39 -14.72
CA VAL A 46 -0.65 9.68 -14.12
C VAL A 46 0.57 10.59 -14.14
N ILE A 47 0.96 11.06 -12.95
CA ILE A 47 2.16 11.87 -12.74
C ILE A 47 3.26 10.96 -12.21
N GLU A 48 4.31 10.78 -13.01
CA GLU A 48 5.48 10.01 -12.62
C GLU A 48 6.40 10.88 -11.75
N LEU A 49 6.60 10.51 -10.48
CA LEU A 49 7.50 11.19 -9.56
C LEU A 49 8.80 10.41 -9.40
N ALA A 50 9.93 11.11 -9.49
CA ALA A 50 11.25 10.50 -9.36
C ALA A 50 11.42 9.89 -7.96
N ASN A 51 11.81 8.63 -7.91
CA ASN A 51 11.98 7.83 -6.69
C ASN A 51 13.19 8.26 -5.82
N ASP A 52 13.90 9.29 -6.24
CA ASP A 52 15.28 9.56 -5.87
C ASP A 52 15.43 10.09 -4.42
N ASP A 53 14.34 10.58 -3.82
CA ASP A 53 14.40 11.28 -2.53
C ASP A 53 14.09 10.40 -1.32
N TRP A 54 13.62 9.18 -1.52
CA TRP A 54 13.42 8.22 -0.42
C TRP A 54 14.44 7.07 -0.41
N MET A 55 15.17 6.84 -1.51
CA MET A 55 16.27 5.89 -1.57
C MET A 55 17.60 6.55 -1.23
N LYS A 56 17.93 6.60 0.07
CA LYS A 56 19.34 6.50 0.46
C LYS A 56 19.70 5.02 0.53
N ASP A 57 20.06 4.47 -0.64
CA ASP A 57 20.70 3.16 -0.87
C ASP A 57 19.78 1.91 -0.76
N PRO A 58 19.57 1.12 -1.85
CA PRO A 58 18.94 -0.21 -1.80
C PRO A 58 19.69 -1.24 -0.94
N SER A 59 20.97 -0.97 -0.65
CA SER A 59 21.84 -1.72 0.25
C SER A 59 21.73 -1.25 1.70
N ALA A 60 21.01 -0.14 1.96
CA ALA A 60 20.82 0.35 3.32
C ALA A 60 20.09 -0.72 4.12
N GLN A 61 20.78 -1.26 5.12
CA GLN A 61 20.17 -2.10 6.13
C GLN A 61 19.02 -1.30 6.74
N LEU A 62 17.80 -1.83 6.57
CA LEU A 62 16.61 -1.33 7.25
C LEU A 62 16.98 -1.09 8.73
N PRO A 63 16.59 0.06 9.33
CA PRO A 63 16.95 0.38 10.71
C PRO A 63 16.68 -0.82 11.60
N SER A 64 17.61 -1.15 12.49
CA SER A 64 17.54 -2.35 13.33
C SER A 64 16.22 -2.48 14.09
N GLY A 65 15.47 -1.41 14.32
CA GLY A 65 14.10 -1.47 14.89
C GLY A 65 13.04 -2.09 13.98
N VAL A 66 13.12 -1.89 12.65
CA VAL A 66 12.19 -2.49 11.67
C VAL A 66 12.59 -3.94 11.38
N LEU A 67 13.90 -4.22 11.32
CA LEU A 67 14.39 -5.58 11.19
C LEU A 67 14.24 -6.39 12.47
N LEU A 68 14.54 -5.89 13.67
CA LEU A 68 14.17 -6.60 14.92
C LEU A 68 12.66 -6.72 15.03
N GLY A 69 11.91 -5.69 14.65
CA GLY A 69 10.45 -5.74 14.63
C GLY A 69 9.86 -6.78 13.70
N LEU A 70 10.62 -7.38 12.76
CA LEU A 70 10.15 -8.44 11.85
C LEU A 70 10.95 -9.76 12.01
N TRP A 71 12.26 -9.70 12.28
CA TRP A 71 13.14 -10.84 12.56
C TRP A 71 13.00 -11.37 13.99
N THR A 72 12.76 -10.51 14.99
CA THR A 72 12.41 -10.99 16.35
C THR A 72 11.01 -11.62 16.36
N LEU A 73 10.17 -11.36 15.36
CA LEU A 73 8.87 -12.02 15.16
C LEU A 73 8.98 -13.41 14.52
N GLU A 74 10.05 -13.69 13.77
CA GLU A 74 10.32 -15.04 13.26
C GLU A 74 10.63 -16.02 14.40
N TYR A 75 11.19 -15.52 15.51
CA TYR A 75 11.51 -16.30 16.72
C TYR A 75 10.29 -16.64 17.59
N LYS A 76 9.17 -15.90 17.43
CA LYS A 76 7.89 -16.21 18.08
C LYS A 76 6.78 -16.17 17.03
N ARG A 77 6.44 -17.34 16.47
CA ARG A 77 5.27 -17.59 15.59
C ARG A 77 3.90 -17.12 16.16
N GLU A 78 3.88 -16.49 17.33
CA GLU A 78 2.72 -16.00 18.07
C GLU A 78 2.29 -14.57 17.68
N LEU A 79 3.13 -13.79 16.97
CA LEU A 79 2.85 -12.37 16.64
C LEU A 79 2.65 -12.06 15.14
N THR A 80 2.81 -13.03 14.25
CA THR A 80 2.48 -12.91 12.81
C THR A 80 1.01 -13.21 12.54
N THR A 81 0.13 -12.71 13.41
CA THR A 81 -1.33 -12.84 13.20
C THR A 81 -1.85 -11.65 12.40
N PRO A 82 -2.91 -11.82 11.58
CA PRO A 82 -3.57 -10.72 10.90
C PRO A 82 -3.94 -9.58 11.86
N LEU A 83 -4.42 -9.93 13.07
CA LEU A 83 -4.80 -8.99 14.12
C LEU A 83 -3.64 -8.13 14.63
N THR A 84 -2.44 -8.70 14.79
CA THR A 84 -1.27 -7.93 15.22
C THR A 84 -0.89 -6.89 14.17
N VAL A 85 -0.83 -7.29 12.90
CA VAL A 85 -0.51 -6.39 11.78
C VAL A 85 -1.57 -5.30 11.64
N GLN A 86 -2.85 -5.67 11.71
CA GLN A 86 -3.98 -4.75 11.69
C GLN A 86 -3.87 -3.71 12.81
N THR A 87 -3.62 -4.16 14.04
CA THR A 87 -3.47 -3.28 15.20
C THR A 87 -2.33 -2.28 14.99
N LEU A 88 -1.16 -2.76 14.52
CA LEU A 88 -0.02 -1.89 14.24
C LEU A 88 -0.37 -0.80 13.22
N LEU A 89 -1.02 -1.15 12.10
CA LEU A 89 -1.44 -0.19 11.08
C LEU A 89 -2.49 0.79 11.63
N ASN A 90 -3.41 0.33 12.50
CA ASN A 90 -4.43 1.17 13.14
C ASN A 90 -3.86 2.16 14.17
N HIS A 91 -2.64 1.91 14.67
CA HIS A 91 -1.87 2.81 15.53
C HIS A 91 -0.81 3.61 14.78
N GLY A 92 -0.85 3.61 13.43
CA GLY A 92 0.01 4.46 12.60
C GLY A 92 1.38 3.88 12.30
N SER A 93 1.56 2.56 12.45
CA SER A 93 2.75 1.90 11.90
C SER A 93 2.78 2.12 10.38
N PRO A 94 3.96 2.45 9.80
CA PRO A 94 4.10 2.54 8.35
C PRO A 94 3.71 1.23 7.67
N THR A 95 3.11 1.33 6.49
CA THR A 95 2.95 0.16 5.62
C THR A 95 4.33 -0.34 5.20
N VAL A 96 4.38 -1.61 4.79
CA VAL A 96 5.58 -2.14 4.13
C VAL A 96 5.89 -1.27 2.90
N TRP A 97 7.15 -1.24 2.48
CA TRP A 97 7.50 -0.58 1.23
C TRP A 97 7.01 -1.44 0.05
N PRO A 98 6.39 -0.87 -1.00
CA PRO A 98 5.91 -1.64 -2.15
C PRO A 98 6.94 -2.64 -2.70
N ASP A 99 8.20 -2.21 -2.85
CA ASP A 99 9.29 -3.05 -3.37
C ASP A 99 9.75 -4.15 -2.41
N ALA A 100 9.42 -4.04 -1.12
CA ALA A 100 9.66 -5.06 -0.12
C ALA A 100 8.51 -6.07 -0.01
N PHE A 101 7.36 -5.79 -0.63
CA PHE A 101 6.19 -6.68 -0.58
C PHE A 101 6.46 -8.09 -1.13
N PRO A 102 7.25 -8.31 -2.21
CA PRO A 102 7.62 -9.66 -2.65
C PRO A 102 8.28 -10.50 -1.56
N LYS A 103 9.08 -9.87 -0.70
CA LYS A 103 9.73 -10.54 0.43
C LYS A 103 8.72 -10.91 1.51
N VAL A 104 7.77 -10.02 1.79
CA VAL A 104 6.66 -10.30 2.70
C VAL A 104 5.77 -11.41 2.16
N LEU A 105 5.49 -11.41 0.86
CA LEU A 105 4.73 -12.46 0.19
C LEU A 105 5.41 -13.81 0.37
N ARG A 106 6.74 -13.89 0.20
CA ARG A 106 7.52 -15.11 0.45
C ARG A 106 7.43 -15.59 1.90
N THR A 107 7.58 -14.69 2.87
CA THR A 107 7.61 -15.05 4.30
C THR A 107 6.23 -15.35 4.87
N CYS A 108 5.21 -14.60 4.44
CA CYS A 108 3.85 -14.64 4.98
C CYS A 108 2.86 -15.38 4.06
N ALA A 109 3.32 -16.03 2.99
CA ALA A 109 2.46 -16.80 2.10
C ALA A 109 1.53 -17.80 2.84
N PRO A 110 2.00 -18.56 3.85
CA PRO A 110 1.13 -19.48 4.59
C PRO A 110 0.03 -18.80 5.43
N ALA A 111 -0.01 -17.47 5.49
CA ALA A 111 -0.94 -16.67 6.29
C ALA A 111 -1.66 -15.64 5.41
N PRO A 112 -2.64 -16.04 4.58
CA PRO A 112 -3.33 -15.15 3.64
C PRO A 112 -3.99 -13.95 4.33
N GLY A 113 -4.49 -14.10 5.56
CA GLY A 113 -5.06 -12.97 6.31
C GLY A 113 -4.04 -11.86 6.62
N VAL A 114 -2.74 -12.18 6.77
CA VAL A 114 -1.69 -11.15 6.93
C VAL A 114 -1.50 -10.41 5.61
N ILE A 115 -1.45 -11.14 4.50
CA ILE A 115 -1.34 -10.57 3.15
C ILE A 115 -2.55 -9.69 2.86
N GLU A 116 -3.75 -10.12 3.24
CA GLU A 116 -4.98 -9.37 3.10
C GLU A 116 -4.91 -8.01 3.80
N VAL A 117 -4.62 -8.00 5.10
CA VAL A 117 -4.53 -6.76 5.90
C VAL A 117 -3.50 -5.80 5.31
N LEU A 118 -2.32 -6.32 4.92
CA LEU A 118 -1.27 -5.51 4.32
C LEU A 118 -1.69 -4.96 2.97
N PHE A 119 -2.19 -5.79 2.06
CA PHE A 119 -2.58 -5.40 0.71
C PHE A 119 -3.73 -4.38 0.74
N ASN A 120 -4.72 -4.61 1.59
CA ASN A 120 -5.86 -3.73 1.78
C ASN A 120 -5.48 -2.37 2.38
N SER A 121 -4.27 -2.20 2.90
CA SER A 121 -3.78 -0.90 3.38
C SER A 121 -3.28 0.02 2.26
N TYR A 122 -2.99 -0.50 1.07
CA TYR A 122 -2.46 0.27 -0.06
C TYR A 122 -3.58 0.79 -0.97
N ALA A 123 -3.59 2.10 -1.21
CA ALA A 123 -4.45 2.67 -2.26
C ALA A 123 -4.09 2.13 -3.66
N GLN A 124 -2.81 1.85 -3.88
CA GLN A 124 -2.28 1.26 -5.10
C GLN A 124 -1.05 0.43 -4.75
N LEU A 125 -0.98 -0.78 -5.29
CA LEU A 125 0.20 -1.64 -5.21
C LEU A 125 0.34 -2.33 -6.56
N HIS A 126 1.45 -2.07 -7.25
CA HIS A 126 1.73 -2.69 -8.55
C HIS A 126 2.21 -4.12 -8.33
N VAL A 127 1.27 -5.06 -8.39
CA VAL A 127 1.59 -6.49 -8.34
C VAL A 127 2.14 -6.91 -9.69
N SER A 128 3.30 -7.57 -9.68
CA SER A 128 3.90 -8.15 -10.88
C SER A 128 3.60 -9.64 -10.96
N GLU A 129 3.44 -10.18 -12.16
CA GLU A 129 3.28 -11.63 -12.39
C GLU A 129 4.45 -12.45 -11.80
N SER A 130 5.65 -11.88 -11.76
CA SER A 130 6.84 -12.52 -11.19
C SER A 130 6.72 -12.77 -9.68
N TRP A 131 5.79 -12.10 -8.98
CA TRP A 131 5.57 -12.31 -7.56
C TRP A 131 4.96 -13.69 -7.27
N LYS A 132 4.34 -14.33 -8.27
CA LYS A 132 3.85 -15.70 -8.14
C LYS A 132 4.98 -16.67 -7.81
N GLU A 133 6.18 -16.44 -8.35
CA GLU A 133 7.38 -17.24 -8.09
C GLU A 133 7.88 -17.11 -6.63
N MET A 134 7.37 -16.15 -5.87
CA MET A 134 7.70 -15.96 -4.45
C MET A 134 6.87 -16.84 -3.52
N ILE A 135 5.79 -17.44 -4.02
CA ILE A 135 4.86 -18.27 -3.25
C ILE A 135 5.20 -19.75 -3.50
N PRO A 136 5.48 -20.57 -2.47
CA PRO A 136 5.63 -22.01 -2.64
C PRO A 136 4.37 -22.63 -3.26
N GLU A 137 4.54 -23.54 -4.23
CA GLU A 137 3.45 -24.12 -5.00
C GLU A 137 2.39 -24.80 -4.10
N GLU A 138 2.82 -25.47 -3.03
CA GLU A 138 1.93 -26.13 -2.07
C GLU A 138 1.03 -25.12 -1.34
N VAL A 139 1.57 -23.93 -1.03
CA VAL A 139 0.83 -22.85 -0.36
C VAL A 139 -0.11 -22.16 -1.34
N TYR A 140 0.33 -21.97 -2.58
CA TYR A 140 -0.52 -21.44 -3.65
C TYR A 140 -1.73 -22.33 -3.86
N GLN A 141 -1.55 -23.65 -3.96
CA GLN A 141 -2.64 -24.61 -4.11
C GLN A 141 -3.57 -24.65 -2.89
N MET A 142 -3.01 -24.54 -1.68
CA MET A 142 -3.80 -24.51 -0.43
C MET A 142 -4.72 -23.29 -0.34
N HIS A 143 -4.30 -22.15 -0.90
CA HIS A 143 -5.03 -20.87 -0.83
C HIS A 143 -5.34 -20.32 -2.23
N GLU A 144 -5.60 -21.20 -3.19
CA GLU A 144 -5.74 -20.84 -4.61
C GLU A 144 -6.75 -19.71 -4.87
N PRO A 145 -7.98 -19.73 -4.30
CA PRO A 145 -8.96 -18.67 -4.56
C PRO A 145 -8.49 -17.28 -4.11
N PHE A 146 -7.76 -17.23 -2.99
CA PHE A 146 -7.21 -15.99 -2.45
C PHE A 146 -6.11 -15.44 -3.38
N TYR A 147 -5.16 -16.27 -3.79
CA TYR A 147 -4.07 -15.82 -4.64
C TYR A 147 -4.50 -15.51 -6.07
N GLN A 148 -5.48 -16.24 -6.62
CA GLN A 148 -6.10 -15.85 -7.89
C GLN A 148 -6.71 -14.45 -7.80
N SER A 149 -7.43 -14.14 -6.72
CA SER A 149 -7.99 -12.80 -6.49
C SER A 149 -6.89 -11.74 -6.31
N PHE A 150 -5.80 -12.07 -5.60
CA PHE A 150 -4.66 -11.20 -5.40
C PHE A 150 -3.99 -10.77 -6.73
N PHE A 151 -3.73 -11.73 -7.61
CA PHE A 151 -3.11 -11.45 -8.92
C PHE A 151 -4.11 -10.83 -9.90
N ALA A 152 -5.41 -11.12 -9.80
CA ALA A 152 -6.42 -10.43 -10.60
C ALA A 152 -6.45 -8.92 -10.34
N LEU A 153 -6.15 -8.50 -9.10
CA LEU A 153 -6.12 -7.09 -8.70
C LEU A 153 -4.88 -6.33 -9.21
N ALA A 154 -3.87 -7.03 -9.74
CA ALA A 154 -2.66 -6.43 -10.31
C ALA A 154 -2.96 -5.45 -11.45
N HIS A 155 -4.00 -5.75 -12.23
CA HIS A 155 -4.31 -5.06 -13.48
C HIS A 155 -5.62 -4.27 -13.41
N THR A 156 -6.14 -4.03 -12.20
CA THR A 156 -7.45 -3.38 -12.02
C THR A 156 -7.34 -2.13 -11.15
N PRO A 157 -7.96 -1.01 -11.54
CA PRO A 157 -8.09 0.13 -10.64
C PRO A 157 -8.92 -0.23 -9.42
N ARG A 158 -8.57 0.32 -8.25
CA ARG A 158 -9.33 0.10 -7.02
C ARG A 158 -10.67 0.78 -7.07
N CYS A 159 -11.67 0.17 -6.43
CA CYS A 159 -12.98 0.79 -6.34
C CYS A 159 -12.94 2.08 -5.50
N LEU A 160 -13.89 2.98 -5.75
CA LEU A 160 -14.00 4.25 -5.01
C LEU A 160 -14.10 4.02 -3.49
N GLN A 161 -14.81 2.98 -3.05
CA GLN A 161 -14.92 2.63 -1.63
C GLN A 161 -13.55 2.35 -1.00
N HIS A 162 -12.66 1.65 -1.70
CA HIS A 162 -11.30 1.37 -1.24
C HIS A 162 -10.47 2.66 -1.18
N LEU A 163 -10.53 3.49 -2.22
CA LEU A 163 -9.83 4.77 -2.23
C LEU A 163 -10.29 5.69 -1.08
N CYS A 164 -11.60 5.71 -0.81
CA CYS A 164 -12.17 6.40 0.35
C CYS A 164 -11.63 5.85 1.68
N ARG A 165 -11.51 4.52 1.84
CA ARG A 165 -10.88 3.92 3.03
C ARG A 165 -9.45 4.43 3.20
N CYS A 166 -8.63 4.37 2.15
CA CYS A 166 -7.25 4.82 2.21
C CYS A 166 -7.15 6.32 2.58
N ALA A 167 -8.02 7.16 2.00
CA ALA A 167 -8.07 8.59 2.32
C ALA A 167 -8.46 8.84 3.80
N ILE A 168 -9.50 8.18 4.31
CA ILE A 168 -9.96 8.31 5.70
C ILE A 168 -8.88 7.85 6.68
N ARG A 169 -8.22 6.72 6.39
CA ARG A 169 -7.12 6.21 7.21
C ARG A 169 -5.93 7.15 7.21
N ARG A 170 -5.56 7.71 6.05
CA ARG A 170 -4.49 8.71 5.95
C ARG A 170 -4.78 9.96 6.76
N TRP A 171 -6.02 10.46 6.72
CA TRP A 171 -6.46 11.60 7.54
C TRP A 171 -6.44 11.28 9.03
N SER A 172 -6.87 10.07 9.41
CA SER A 172 -6.90 9.63 10.82
C SER A 172 -5.50 9.33 11.38
N GLY A 173 -4.55 8.96 10.52
CA GLY A 173 -3.15 8.68 10.86
C GLY A 173 -3.02 7.65 11.99
N LYS A 174 -2.18 7.95 12.99
CA LYS A 174 -1.96 7.10 14.17
C LYS A 174 -3.18 6.90 15.08
N ASN A 175 -4.25 7.65 14.84
CA ASN A 175 -5.46 7.61 15.65
C ASN A 175 -6.58 6.80 14.98
N CYS A 176 -6.33 6.04 13.91
CA CYS A 176 -7.34 5.21 13.25
C CYS A 176 -8.13 4.36 14.27
N PHE A 177 -7.43 3.68 15.18
CA PHE A 177 -8.05 2.85 16.22
C PHE A 177 -9.02 3.62 17.13
N HIS A 178 -8.75 4.91 17.40
CA HIS A 178 -9.56 5.73 18.31
C HIS A 178 -10.64 6.54 17.59
N LEU A 179 -10.35 7.05 16.39
CA LEU A 179 -11.23 7.95 15.64
C LEU A 179 -12.30 7.19 14.85
N ILE A 180 -11.95 6.05 14.23
CA ILE A 180 -12.89 5.31 13.38
C ILE A 180 -14.13 4.84 14.16
N PRO A 181 -14.02 4.29 15.40
CA PRO A 181 -15.19 3.91 16.19
C PRO A 181 -16.13 5.08 16.56
N LEU A 182 -15.63 6.32 16.53
CA LEU A 182 -16.39 7.52 16.85
C LEU A 182 -17.13 8.10 15.63
N LEU A 183 -16.81 7.63 14.42
CA LEU A 183 -17.50 8.07 13.22
C LEU A 183 -18.95 7.54 13.22
N PRO A 184 -19.94 8.35 12.76
CA PRO A 184 -21.34 7.94 12.67
C PRO A 184 -21.58 7.00 11.47
N LEU A 185 -20.86 5.87 11.46
CA LEU A 185 -20.88 4.85 10.42
C LEU A 185 -21.40 3.52 10.98
N PRO A 186 -22.08 2.70 10.17
CA PRO A 186 -22.39 1.31 10.53
C PRO A 186 -21.13 0.52 10.93
N LYS A 187 -21.29 -0.44 11.83
CA LYS A 187 -20.18 -1.27 12.35
C LYS A 187 -19.38 -1.96 11.24
N SER A 188 -20.05 -2.48 10.20
CA SER A 188 -19.39 -3.08 9.04
C SER A 188 -18.45 -2.11 8.31
N LEU A 189 -18.82 -0.84 8.18
CA LEU A 189 -17.93 0.17 7.58
C LEU A 189 -16.81 0.57 8.54
N GLN A 190 -17.04 0.58 9.84
CA GLN A 190 -15.96 0.79 10.82
C GLN A 190 -14.93 -0.34 10.76
N ASP A 191 -15.38 -1.59 10.67
CA ASP A 191 -14.52 -2.78 10.57
C ASP A 191 -13.74 -2.79 9.26
N TYR A 192 -14.40 -2.45 8.15
CA TYR A 192 -13.75 -2.23 6.85
C TYR A 192 -12.65 -1.17 6.91
N LEU A 193 -12.92 -0.02 7.55
CA LEU A 193 -11.95 1.05 7.74
C LEU A 193 -10.79 0.65 8.67
N LEU A 194 -11.04 -0.25 9.63
CA LEU A 194 -10.05 -0.79 10.57
C LEU A 194 -9.26 -1.98 10.01
N LEU A 195 -9.44 -2.33 8.73
CA LEU A 195 -8.76 -3.46 8.07
C LEU A 195 -9.07 -4.80 8.75
N GLU A 196 -10.30 -5.02 9.20
CA GLU A 196 -10.73 -6.34 9.67
C GLU A 196 -10.58 -7.38 8.54
N PRO A 197 -9.92 -8.52 8.77
CA PRO A 197 -9.76 -9.54 7.74
C PRO A 197 -11.07 -10.28 7.52
N GLU A 198 -11.57 -10.23 6.28
CA GLU A 198 -12.80 -10.86 5.83
C GLU A 198 -12.53 -12.01 4.84
N GLY A 199 -11.26 -12.25 4.50
CA GLY A 199 -10.85 -13.20 3.47
C GLY A 199 -10.95 -12.63 2.05
N VAL A 200 -11.09 -11.30 1.91
CA VAL A 200 -11.30 -10.63 0.63
C VAL A 200 -10.32 -9.48 0.41
N LEU A 201 -9.89 -9.35 -0.83
CA LEU A 201 -9.01 -8.28 -1.27
C LEU A 201 -9.86 -7.22 -1.98
N HIS A 202 -9.74 -5.98 -1.54
CA HIS A 202 -10.42 -4.82 -2.10
C HIS A 202 -9.45 -3.97 -2.88
#